data_AF-A0A7C9BHU2-F1
#
_entry.id   AF-A0A7C9BHU2-F1
#
_cell.length_a   1.000
_cell.length_b   1.000
_cell.length_c   1.000
_cell.angle_alpha   90.00
_cell.angle_beta   90.00
_cell.angle_gamma   90.00
#
_symmetry.space_group_name_H-M   'P 1'
#
loop_
_entity.id
_entity.type
_entity.pdbx_description
1 polymer ?
#
loop_
_entity_poly.entity_id
_entity_poly.type
_entity_poly.pdbx_seq_one_letter_code
_entity_poly.pdbx_strand_id
1 'polypeptide(L)'
;MNPLKRPLPERLEALEALANDAGLTGELEAKQRAKVDERRAELAHELKSLPDRKRERSALTTEAERAAVAFAAAKAACYEAEKSMLETRGRLAVWTMADSGARERILTELERTAPPEVGEALDELSSADDLLRAAVRTDVFTEKNWLGARVGNVTTNMPQIKAARAKIAEAQRDVRALVHDGSIPSEELVSRVRMLVDAALEPLFDFVSRQKWETRRSRPHSDLLAEVAGS
;
A
#
# COMPACT_ATOMS: atom_id res chain seq x y z
N MET A 1 51.31 100.97 -27.62
CA MET A 1 49.88 101.19 -27.94
C MET A 1 49.04 100.54 -26.84
N ASN A 2 48.03 101.22 -26.29
CA ASN A 2 47.28 100.71 -25.12
C ASN A 2 46.30 99.60 -25.56
N PRO A 3 46.44 98.34 -25.11
CA PRO A 3 45.69 97.19 -25.65
C PRO A 3 44.18 97.24 -25.37
N LEU A 4 43.74 98.10 -24.45
CA LEU A 4 42.33 98.28 -24.08
C LEU A 4 41.51 99.13 -25.08
N LYS A 5 42.15 99.77 -26.07
CA LYS A 5 41.49 100.70 -27.04
C LYS A 5 41.14 100.09 -28.41
N ARG A 6 41.29 98.78 -28.61
CA ARG A 6 40.93 98.07 -29.86
C ARG A 6 39.46 97.64 -29.90
N PRO A 7 38.83 97.50 -31.09
CA PRO A 7 37.50 96.93 -31.23
C PRO A 7 37.43 95.51 -30.64
N LEU A 8 36.27 95.15 -30.06
CA LEU A 8 36.01 93.84 -29.43
C LEU A 8 36.49 92.61 -30.25
N PRO A 9 36.21 92.49 -31.56
CA PRO A 9 36.65 91.33 -32.34
C PRO A 9 38.18 91.18 -32.40
N GLU A 10 38.93 92.25 -32.63
CA GLU A 10 40.41 92.21 -32.66
C GLU A 10 41.01 91.89 -31.27
N ARG A 11 40.30 92.25 -30.20
CA ARG A 11 40.70 91.90 -28.83
C ARG A 11 40.44 90.43 -28.54
N LEU A 12 39.36 89.85 -29.06
CA LEU A 12 39.06 88.42 -28.92
C LEU A 12 40.07 87.58 -29.69
N GLU A 13 40.39 87.93 -30.93
CA GLU A 13 41.42 87.25 -31.73
C GLU A 13 42.80 87.32 -31.07
N ALA A 14 43.19 88.48 -30.53
CA ALA A 14 44.45 88.61 -29.81
C ALA A 14 44.47 87.78 -28.51
N LEU A 15 43.34 87.66 -27.81
CA LEU A 15 43.22 86.83 -26.62
C LEU A 15 43.22 85.33 -26.96
N GLU A 16 42.63 84.94 -28.08
CA GLU A 16 42.62 83.56 -28.59
C GLU A 16 44.02 83.13 -29.05
N ALA A 17 44.73 83.99 -29.79
CA ALA A 17 46.13 83.77 -30.16
C ALA A 17 47.02 83.63 -28.91
N LEU A 18 46.83 84.50 -27.91
CA LEU A 18 47.61 84.46 -26.67
C LEU A 18 47.25 83.24 -25.80
N ALA A 19 45.99 82.79 -25.82
CA ALA A 19 45.55 81.55 -25.17
C ALA A 19 46.10 80.30 -25.87
N ASN A 20 46.21 80.32 -27.20
CA ASN A 20 46.85 79.27 -27.99
C ASN A 20 48.37 79.23 -27.75
N ASP A 21 49.05 80.38 -27.77
CA ASP A 21 50.50 80.50 -27.50
C ASP A 21 50.84 80.08 -26.05
N ALA A 22 49.93 80.31 -25.11
CA ALA A 22 50.03 79.85 -23.73
C ALA A 22 49.61 78.39 -23.51
N GLY A 23 49.16 77.67 -24.56
CA GLY A 23 48.74 76.27 -24.50
C GLY A 23 47.41 75.99 -23.79
N LEU A 24 46.67 77.04 -23.40
CA LEU A 24 45.47 76.94 -22.57
C LEU A 24 44.29 76.27 -23.29
N THR A 25 44.22 76.38 -24.61
CA THR A 25 43.20 75.71 -25.44
C THR A 25 43.40 74.19 -25.44
N GLY A 26 44.63 73.72 -25.60
CA GLY A 26 44.98 72.30 -25.49
C GLY A 26 44.71 71.74 -24.08
N GLU A 27 44.98 72.52 -23.03
CA GLU A 27 44.64 72.13 -21.66
C GLU A 27 43.12 72.04 -21.42
N LEU A 28 42.33 72.97 -21.97
CA LEU A 28 40.87 72.93 -21.86
C LEU A 28 40.28 71.74 -22.61
N GLU A 29 40.76 71.46 -23.83
CA GLU A 29 40.37 70.28 -24.58
C GLU A 29 40.74 68.98 -23.84
N ALA A 30 41.95 68.90 -23.30
CA ALA A 30 42.40 67.75 -22.52
C ALA A 30 41.54 67.56 -21.26
N LYS A 31 41.20 68.64 -20.54
CA LYS A 31 40.28 68.59 -19.39
C LYS A 31 38.88 68.17 -19.80
N GLN A 32 38.40 68.60 -20.98
CA GLN A 32 37.09 68.20 -21.49
C GLN A 32 37.06 66.73 -21.90
N ARG A 33 38.10 66.23 -22.58
CA ARG A 33 38.26 64.80 -22.90
C ARG A 33 38.34 63.96 -21.62
N ALA A 34 39.13 64.38 -20.64
CA ALA A 34 39.24 63.69 -19.35
C ALA A 34 37.89 63.56 -18.63
N LYS A 35 37.06 64.62 -18.61
CA LYS A 35 35.71 64.57 -18.04
C LYS A 35 34.77 63.61 -18.80
N VAL A 36 34.87 63.57 -20.12
CA VAL A 36 34.07 62.64 -20.94
C VAL A 36 34.52 61.20 -20.68
N ASP A 37 35.81 60.95 -20.58
CA ASP A 37 36.34 59.62 -20.31
C ASP A 37 36.02 59.14 -18.88
N GLU A 38 36.05 60.03 -17.89
CA GLU A 38 35.57 59.77 -16.54
C GLU A 38 34.09 59.37 -16.56
N ARG A 39 33.24 60.14 -17.27
CA ARG A 39 31.82 59.80 -17.42
C ARG A 39 31.60 58.49 -18.15
N ARG A 40 32.42 58.18 -19.17
CA ARG A 40 32.35 56.89 -19.88
C ARG A 40 32.78 55.72 -18.99
N ALA A 41 33.76 55.92 -18.11
CA ALA A 41 34.18 54.91 -17.15
C ALA A 41 33.08 54.65 -16.11
N GLU A 42 32.42 55.69 -15.59
CA GLU A 42 31.24 55.57 -14.72
C GLU A 42 30.12 54.77 -15.40
N LEU A 43 29.75 55.15 -16.63
CA LEU A 43 28.70 54.46 -17.39
C LEU A 43 29.05 53.00 -17.69
N ALA A 44 30.32 52.69 -17.95
CA ALA A 44 30.78 51.32 -18.12
C ALA A 44 30.71 50.51 -16.81
N HIS A 45 30.97 51.15 -15.66
CA HIS A 45 30.80 50.52 -14.35
C HIS A 45 29.31 50.30 -14.02
N GLU A 46 28.45 51.29 -14.27
CA GLU A 46 27.00 51.17 -14.13
C GLU A 46 26.47 50.02 -15.00
N LEU A 47 26.85 49.96 -16.28
CA LEU A 47 26.43 48.89 -17.19
C LEU A 47 26.87 47.50 -16.70
N LYS A 48 28.10 47.36 -16.18
CA LYS A 48 28.60 46.10 -15.61
C LYS A 48 27.88 45.69 -14.33
N SER A 49 27.38 46.66 -13.56
CA SER A 49 26.61 46.40 -12.34
C SER A 49 25.17 45.99 -12.62
N LEU A 50 24.67 46.22 -13.84
CA LEU A 50 23.31 45.83 -14.24
C LEU A 50 23.27 44.35 -14.69
N PRO A 51 22.27 43.58 -14.25
CA PRO A 51 22.09 42.20 -14.70
C PRO A 51 21.80 42.11 -16.21
N ASP A 52 22.41 41.14 -16.90
CA ASP A 52 22.12 40.86 -18.32
C ASP A 52 20.82 40.05 -18.47
N ARG A 53 19.70 40.74 -18.20
CA ARG A 53 18.35 40.18 -18.20
C ARG A 53 17.94 39.55 -19.54
N LYS A 54 18.59 39.91 -20.65
CA LYS A 54 18.29 39.33 -21.97
C LYS A 54 18.80 37.89 -22.06
N ARG A 55 20.03 37.64 -21.59
CA ARG A 55 20.59 36.29 -21.56
C ARG A 55 19.82 35.39 -20.61
N GLU A 56 19.53 35.87 -19.40
CA GLU A 56 18.74 35.13 -18.40
C GLU A 56 17.36 34.76 -18.95
N ARG A 57 16.66 35.70 -19.59
CA ARG A 57 15.36 35.43 -20.20
C ARG A 57 15.45 34.35 -21.28
N SER A 58 16.46 34.39 -22.16
CA SER A 58 16.62 33.38 -23.21
C SER A 58 16.93 31.99 -22.66
N ALA A 59 17.72 31.90 -21.59
CA ALA A 59 18.01 30.65 -20.90
C ALA A 59 16.73 30.08 -20.26
N LEU A 60 15.96 30.91 -19.55
CA LEU A 60 14.69 30.52 -18.94
C LEU A 60 13.65 30.08 -19.99
N THR A 61 13.58 30.73 -21.14
CA THR A 61 12.70 30.30 -22.24
C THR A 61 13.10 28.91 -22.75
N THR A 62 14.40 28.69 -22.98
CA THR A 62 14.91 27.39 -23.44
C THR A 62 14.65 26.29 -22.42
N GLU A 63 14.83 26.60 -21.13
CA GLU A 63 14.55 25.66 -20.05
C GLU A 63 13.06 25.33 -19.93
N ALA A 64 12.19 26.35 -20.05
CA ALA A 64 10.74 26.15 -20.03
C ALA A 64 10.25 25.27 -21.20
N GLU A 65 10.80 25.47 -22.41
CA GLU A 65 10.48 24.62 -23.57
C GLU A 65 10.91 23.17 -23.35
N ARG A 66 12.12 22.95 -22.83
CA ARG A 66 12.60 21.59 -22.49
C ARG A 66 11.72 20.93 -21.43
N ALA A 67 11.35 21.68 -20.38
CA ALA A 67 10.48 21.19 -19.33
C ALA A 67 9.09 20.81 -19.87
N ALA A 68 8.53 21.60 -20.80
CA ALA A 68 7.25 21.29 -21.43
C ALA A 68 7.30 20.00 -22.27
N VAL A 69 8.37 19.80 -23.04
CA VAL A 69 8.57 18.56 -23.81
C VAL A 69 8.72 17.35 -22.89
N ALA A 70 9.52 17.47 -21.83
CA ALA A 70 9.70 16.41 -20.84
C ALA A 70 8.38 16.06 -20.14
N PHE A 71 7.58 17.07 -19.79
CA PHE A 71 6.26 16.87 -19.19
C PHE A 71 5.29 16.15 -20.12
N ALA A 72 5.25 16.52 -21.41
CA ALA A 72 4.42 15.85 -22.40
C ALA A 72 4.81 14.37 -22.58
N ALA A 73 6.11 14.07 -22.64
CA ALA A 73 6.62 12.71 -22.72
C ALA A 73 6.26 11.88 -21.47
N ALA A 74 6.42 12.46 -20.27
CA ALA A 74 6.06 11.81 -19.02
C ALA A 74 4.54 11.53 -18.95
N LYS A 75 3.72 12.46 -19.42
CA LYS A 75 2.26 12.28 -19.49
C LYS A 75 1.88 11.14 -20.43
N ALA A 76 2.50 11.06 -21.61
CA ALA A 76 2.29 9.96 -22.54
C ALA A 76 2.71 8.60 -21.94
N ALA A 77 3.87 8.55 -21.29
CA ALA A 77 4.35 7.35 -20.60
C ALA A 77 3.40 6.90 -19.47
N CYS A 78 2.82 7.85 -18.73
CA CYS A 78 1.81 7.56 -17.70
C CYS A 78 0.56 6.90 -18.29
N TYR A 79 0.04 7.44 -19.41
CA TYR A 79 -1.11 6.86 -20.09
C TYR A 79 -0.85 5.44 -20.62
N GLU A 80 0.31 5.19 -21.22
CA GLU A 80 0.67 3.84 -21.69
C GLU A 80 0.83 2.86 -20.52
N ALA A 81 1.42 3.30 -19.40
CA ALA A 81 1.52 2.50 -18.19
C ALA A 81 0.12 2.16 -17.61
N GLU A 82 -0.78 3.15 -17.58
CA GLU A 82 -2.17 2.94 -17.13
C GLU A 82 -2.92 1.96 -18.04
N LYS A 83 -2.79 2.12 -19.36
CA LYS A 83 -3.37 1.19 -20.34
C LYS A 83 -2.85 -0.23 -20.14
N SER A 84 -1.53 -0.41 -20.02
CA SER A 84 -0.91 -1.73 -19.77
C SER A 84 -1.39 -2.34 -18.46
N MET A 85 -1.53 -1.54 -17.39
CA MET A 85 -2.08 -1.99 -16.11
C MET A 85 -3.52 -2.49 -16.26
N LEU A 86 -4.38 -1.72 -16.93
CA LEU A 86 -5.78 -2.07 -17.15
C LEU A 86 -5.92 -3.32 -18.01
N GLU A 87 -5.14 -3.45 -19.08
CA GLU A 87 -5.12 -4.66 -19.91
C GLU A 87 -4.69 -5.89 -19.10
N THR A 88 -3.65 -5.76 -18.29
CA THR A 88 -3.14 -6.86 -17.46
C THR A 88 -4.19 -7.27 -16.41
N ARG A 89 -4.85 -6.31 -15.77
CA ARG A 89 -5.97 -6.56 -14.84
C ARG A 89 -7.15 -7.23 -15.54
N GLY A 90 -7.50 -6.76 -16.74
CA GLY A 90 -8.57 -7.35 -17.55
C GLY A 90 -8.28 -8.81 -17.90
N ARG A 91 -7.06 -9.11 -18.35
CA ARG A 91 -6.62 -10.49 -18.63
C ARG A 91 -6.68 -11.37 -17.38
N LEU A 92 -6.20 -10.88 -16.23
CA LEU A 92 -6.29 -11.60 -14.97
C LEU A 92 -7.75 -11.89 -14.58
N ALA A 93 -8.63 -10.89 -14.67
CA ALA A 93 -10.04 -11.06 -14.32
C ALA A 93 -10.73 -12.13 -15.20
N VAL A 94 -10.52 -12.07 -16.53
CA VAL A 94 -11.05 -13.07 -17.47
C VAL A 94 -10.50 -14.46 -17.16
N TRP A 95 -9.20 -14.57 -16.91
CA TRP A 95 -8.57 -15.85 -16.59
C TRP A 95 -9.14 -16.45 -15.29
N THR A 96 -9.25 -15.65 -14.23
CA THR A 96 -9.85 -16.09 -12.95
C THR A 96 -11.30 -16.52 -13.13
N MET A 97 -12.11 -15.79 -13.89
CA MET A 97 -13.51 -16.17 -14.15
C MET A 97 -13.62 -17.47 -14.96
N ALA A 98 -12.76 -17.65 -15.96
CA ALA A 98 -12.75 -18.86 -16.79
C ALA A 98 -12.27 -20.10 -16.01
N ASP A 99 -11.19 -19.97 -15.24
CA ASP A 99 -10.61 -21.04 -14.43
C ASP A 99 -11.57 -21.48 -13.31
N SER A 100 -12.12 -20.51 -12.56
CA SER A 100 -13.08 -20.79 -11.49
C SER A 100 -14.35 -21.45 -12.02
N GLY A 101 -14.88 -21.04 -13.17
CA GLY A 101 -16.14 -21.59 -13.68
C GLY A 101 -16.08 -23.06 -14.09
N ALA A 102 -14.99 -23.52 -14.70
CA ALA A 102 -14.84 -24.93 -15.07
C ALA A 102 -14.46 -25.80 -13.86
N ARG A 103 -13.50 -25.33 -13.07
CA ARG A 103 -13.04 -26.05 -11.88
C ARG A 103 -14.15 -26.21 -10.85
N GLU A 104 -14.89 -25.15 -10.53
CA GLU A 104 -15.97 -25.19 -9.54
C GLU A 104 -17.10 -26.12 -9.94
N ARG A 105 -17.45 -26.16 -11.24
CA ARG A 105 -18.41 -27.13 -11.77
C ARG A 105 -17.95 -28.57 -11.56
N ILE A 106 -16.67 -28.87 -11.83
CA ILE A 106 -16.12 -30.22 -11.60
C ILE A 106 -16.13 -30.55 -10.09
N LEU A 107 -15.71 -29.62 -9.23
CA LEU A 107 -15.74 -29.83 -7.77
C LEU A 107 -17.15 -30.09 -7.25
N THR A 108 -18.13 -29.30 -7.71
CA THR A 108 -19.54 -29.47 -7.34
C THR A 108 -20.08 -30.82 -7.83
N GLU A 109 -19.72 -31.26 -9.04
CA GLU A 109 -20.11 -32.57 -9.56
C GLU A 109 -19.44 -33.72 -8.79
N LEU A 110 -18.18 -33.59 -8.38
CA LEU A 110 -17.50 -34.56 -7.51
C LEU A 110 -18.19 -34.67 -6.16
N GLU A 111 -18.57 -33.55 -5.55
CA GLU A 111 -19.33 -33.55 -4.29
C GLU A 111 -20.72 -34.16 -4.45
N ARG A 112 -21.41 -33.88 -5.55
CA ARG A 112 -22.74 -34.43 -5.84
C ARG A 112 -22.71 -35.94 -6.12
N THR A 113 -21.63 -36.43 -6.71
CA THR A 113 -21.45 -37.85 -7.07
C THR A 113 -20.73 -38.67 -6.00
N ALA A 114 -20.33 -38.03 -4.89
CA ALA A 114 -19.71 -38.71 -3.77
C ALA A 114 -20.69 -39.72 -3.14
N PRO A 115 -20.19 -40.84 -2.57
CA PRO A 115 -21.02 -41.78 -1.84
C PRO A 115 -21.77 -41.10 -0.68
N PRO A 116 -23.02 -41.50 -0.39
CA PRO A 116 -23.84 -40.87 0.66
C PRO A 116 -23.19 -40.92 2.05
N GLU A 117 -22.35 -41.93 2.32
CA GLU A 117 -21.61 -42.10 3.56
C GLU A 117 -20.66 -40.92 3.84
N VAL A 118 -20.19 -40.23 2.80
CA VAL A 118 -19.35 -39.03 2.95
C VAL A 118 -20.16 -37.85 3.48
N GLY A 119 -21.41 -37.70 3.03
CA GLY A 119 -22.34 -36.71 3.56
C GLY A 119 -22.64 -36.97 5.04
N GLU A 120 -22.95 -38.23 5.37
CA GLU A 120 -23.16 -38.65 6.76
C GLU A 120 -21.94 -38.37 7.64
N ALA A 121 -20.73 -38.64 7.14
CA ALA A 121 -19.47 -38.35 7.85
C ALA A 121 -19.29 -36.85 8.15
N LEU A 122 -19.60 -35.98 7.18
CA LEU A 122 -19.53 -34.53 7.38
C LEU A 122 -20.58 -34.04 8.40
N ASP A 123 -21.79 -34.60 8.37
CA ASP A 123 -22.85 -34.31 9.34
C ASP A 123 -22.47 -34.76 10.76
N GLU A 124 -21.78 -35.91 10.88
CA GLU A 124 -21.24 -36.38 12.15
C GLU A 124 -20.17 -35.43 12.71
N LEU A 125 -19.22 -34.99 11.88
CA LEU A 125 -18.22 -34.02 12.27
C LEU A 125 -18.86 -32.68 12.68
N SER A 126 -19.89 -32.22 11.98
CA SER A 126 -20.63 -31.01 12.36
C SER A 126 -21.32 -31.17 13.71
N SER A 127 -22.01 -32.30 13.91
CA SER A 127 -22.69 -32.61 15.18
C SER A 127 -21.70 -32.66 16.34
N ALA A 128 -20.49 -33.18 16.12
CA ALA A 128 -19.43 -33.21 17.12
C ALA A 128 -18.89 -31.81 17.45
N ASP A 129 -18.74 -30.90 16.47
CA ASP A 129 -18.35 -29.50 16.74
C ASP A 129 -19.40 -28.79 17.62
N ASP A 130 -20.68 -29.00 17.33
CA ASP A 130 -21.77 -28.39 18.10
C ASP A 130 -21.79 -28.90 19.56
N LEU A 131 -21.55 -30.19 19.77
CA LEU A 131 -21.42 -30.76 21.12
C LEU A 131 -20.20 -30.24 21.87
N LEU A 132 -19.04 -30.09 21.21
CA LEU A 132 -17.86 -29.46 21.82
C LEU A 132 -18.12 -28.01 22.21
N ARG A 133 -18.89 -27.28 21.38
CA ARG A 133 -19.29 -25.91 21.69
C ARG A 133 -20.20 -25.85 22.92
N ALA A 134 -21.12 -26.81 23.04
CA ALA A 134 -21.99 -26.94 24.21
C ALA A 134 -21.20 -27.35 25.48
N ALA A 135 -20.11 -28.11 25.35
CA ALA A 135 -19.32 -28.59 26.48
C ALA A 135 -18.39 -27.54 27.12
N VAL A 136 -18.39 -26.29 26.64
CA VAL A 136 -17.55 -25.21 27.18
C VAL A 136 -17.99 -24.86 28.60
N ARG A 137 -17.07 -24.98 29.55
CA ARG A 137 -17.28 -24.66 30.96
C ARG A 137 -16.31 -23.60 31.44
N THR A 138 -16.84 -22.72 32.29
CA THR A 138 -16.08 -21.66 32.94
C THR A 138 -16.52 -21.63 34.39
N ASP A 139 -15.69 -22.20 35.27
CA ASP A 139 -15.98 -22.28 36.69
C ASP A 139 -15.30 -21.10 37.39
N VAL A 140 -16.10 -20.38 38.18
CA VAL A 140 -15.62 -19.26 39.00
C VAL A 140 -15.75 -19.69 40.46
N PHE A 141 -14.64 -19.73 41.17
CA PHE A 141 -14.62 -20.09 42.58
C PHE A 141 -13.76 -19.12 43.38
N THR A 142 -13.98 -19.08 44.70
CA THR A 142 -13.22 -18.20 45.59
C THR A 142 -12.41 -19.04 46.55
N GLU A 143 -11.11 -18.84 46.57
CA GLU A 143 -10.19 -19.49 47.52
C GLU A 143 -9.47 -18.46 48.38
N LYS A 144 -8.96 -18.89 49.53
CA LYS A 144 -8.05 -18.06 50.32
C LYS A 144 -6.63 -18.27 49.81
N ASN A 145 -5.93 -17.19 49.51
CA ASN A 145 -4.50 -17.26 49.24
C ASN A 145 -3.72 -17.59 50.53
N TRP A 146 -2.40 -17.76 50.41
CA TRP A 146 -1.51 -18.06 51.53
C TRP A 146 -1.50 -16.99 52.64
N LEU A 147 -2.02 -15.78 52.38
CA LEU A 147 -2.22 -14.68 53.34
C LEU A 147 -3.63 -14.66 53.95
N GLY A 148 -4.49 -15.62 53.62
CA GLY A 148 -5.87 -15.69 54.11
C GLY A 148 -6.87 -14.75 53.42
N ALA A 149 -6.44 -13.99 52.42
CA ALA A 149 -7.30 -13.11 51.63
C ALA A 149 -8.08 -13.91 50.58
N ARG A 150 -9.37 -13.58 50.40
CA ARG A 150 -10.23 -14.22 49.39
C ARG A 150 -9.81 -13.72 47.99
N VAL A 151 -9.47 -14.64 47.11
CA VAL A 151 -9.13 -14.41 45.70
C VAL A 151 -10.11 -15.19 44.83
N GLY A 152 -10.67 -14.53 43.82
CA GLY A 152 -11.48 -15.19 42.80
C GLY A 152 -10.58 -15.87 41.78
N ASN A 153 -10.75 -17.18 41.60
CA ASN A 153 -10.08 -17.98 40.60
C ASN A 153 -11.09 -18.36 39.50
N VAL A 154 -10.60 -18.44 38.27
CA VAL A 154 -11.38 -18.85 37.10
C VAL A 154 -10.66 -20.02 36.44
N THR A 155 -11.34 -21.14 36.28
CA THR A 155 -10.87 -22.30 35.50
C THR A 155 -11.76 -22.51 34.30
N THR A 156 -11.15 -22.81 33.15
CA THR A 156 -11.90 -23.08 31.92
C THR A 156 -11.27 -24.23 31.14
N ASN A 157 -12.11 -25.05 30.51
CA ASN A 157 -11.71 -26.11 29.58
C ASN A 157 -11.61 -25.61 28.12
N MET A 158 -11.75 -24.30 27.89
CA MET A 158 -11.79 -23.69 26.56
C MET A 158 -10.55 -23.97 25.70
N PRO A 159 -9.30 -23.99 26.23
CA PRO A 159 -8.13 -24.35 25.42
C PRO A 159 -8.21 -25.78 24.85
N GLN A 160 -8.64 -26.75 25.66
CA GLN A 160 -8.76 -28.14 25.25
C GLN A 160 -9.92 -28.33 24.25
N ILE A 161 -11.04 -27.65 24.46
CA ILE A 161 -12.15 -27.64 23.50
C ILE A 161 -11.72 -27.02 22.17
N LYS A 162 -10.97 -25.91 22.19
CA LYS A 162 -10.43 -25.32 20.94
C LYS A 162 -9.54 -26.30 20.19
N ALA A 163 -8.70 -27.06 20.89
CA ALA A 163 -7.85 -28.06 20.27
C ALA A 163 -8.67 -29.22 19.66
N ALA A 164 -9.69 -29.71 20.35
CA ALA A 164 -10.59 -30.74 19.83
C ALA A 164 -11.36 -30.26 18.58
N ARG A 165 -11.90 -29.04 18.62
CA ARG A 165 -12.60 -28.42 17.48
C ARG A 165 -11.67 -28.20 16.28
N ALA A 166 -10.40 -27.88 16.51
CA ALA A 166 -9.43 -27.73 15.44
C ALA A 166 -9.23 -29.05 14.68
N LYS A 167 -9.19 -30.20 15.38
CA LYS A 167 -9.11 -31.53 14.75
C LYS A 167 -10.35 -31.88 13.94
N ILE A 168 -11.54 -31.53 14.42
CA ILE A 168 -12.79 -31.70 13.65
C ILE A 168 -12.75 -30.85 12.37
N ALA A 169 -12.35 -29.59 12.48
CA ALA A 169 -12.26 -28.69 11.35
C ALA A 169 -11.18 -29.12 10.33
N GLU A 170 -10.08 -29.70 10.79
CA GLU A 170 -9.06 -30.34 9.94
C GLU A 170 -9.66 -31.53 9.18
N ALA A 171 -10.30 -32.47 9.89
CA ALA A 171 -10.93 -33.64 9.26
C ALA A 171 -12.01 -33.25 8.25
N GLN A 172 -12.83 -32.23 8.50
CA GLN A 172 -13.80 -31.72 7.52
C GLN A 172 -13.13 -31.23 6.23
N ARG A 173 -11.95 -30.58 6.34
CA ARG A 173 -11.17 -30.15 5.16
C ARG A 173 -10.59 -31.35 4.42
N ASP A 174 -10.03 -32.30 5.16
CA ASP A 174 -9.39 -33.49 4.59
C ASP A 174 -10.40 -34.40 3.89
N VAL A 175 -11.60 -34.57 4.47
CA VAL A 175 -12.71 -35.30 3.83
C VAL A 175 -13.09 -34.64 2.51
N ARG A 176 -13.24 -33.32 2.46
CA ARG A 176 -13.53 -32.60 1.20
C ARG A 176 -12.39 -32.72 0.19
N ALA A 177 -11.14 -32.67 0.65
CA ALA A 177 -9.98 -32.86 -0.23
C ALA A 177 -9.96 -34.26 -0.84
N LEU A 178 -10.32 -35.31 -0.09
CA LEU A 178 -10.44 -36.66 -0.61
C LEU A 178 -11.56 -36.78 -1.66
N VAL A 179 -12.71 -36.13 -1.44
CA VAL A 179 -13.80 -36.08 -2.43
C VAL A 179 -13.32 -35.39 -3.71
N HIS A 180 -12.56 -34.31 -3.58
CA HIS A 180 -12.04 -33.55 -4.72
C HIS A 180 -10.93 -34.27 -5.49
N ASP A 181 -10.29 -35.30 -4.90
CA ASP A 181 -9.28 -36.12 -5.59
C ASP A 181 -9.88 -36.89 -6.77
N GLY A 182 -11.14 -37.33 -6.71
CA GLY A 182 -11.91 -37.91 -7.83
C GLY A 182 -11.34 -39.19 -8.48
N SER A 183 -10.08 -39.52 -8.21
CA SER A 183 -9.35 -40.68 -8.69
C SER A 183 -9.47 -41.87 -7.72
N ILE A 184 -9.88 -41.59 -6.48
CA ILE A 184 -10.05 -42.58 -5.42
C ILE A 184 -11.33 -43.39 -5.67
N PRO A 185 -11.25 -44.73 -5.77
CA PRO A 185 -12.44 -45.57 -5.86
C PRO A 185 -13.38 -45.37 -4.67
N SER A 186 -14.69 -45.45 -4.89
CA SER A 186 -15.70 -45.14 -3.86
C SER A 186 -15.54 -45.92 -2.55
N GLU A 187 -15.22 -47.21 -2.60
CA GLU A 187 -15.01 -48.04 -1.39
C GLU A 187 -13.79 -47.56 -0.59
N GLU A 188 -12.71 -47.22 -1.29
CA GLU A 188 -11.49 -46.70 -0.67
C GLU A 188 -11.73 -45.30 -0.10
N LEU A 189 -12.49 -44.46 -0.80
CA LEU A 189 -12.89 -43.13 -0.33
C LEU A 189 -13.67 -43.24 0.99
N VAL A 190 -14.70 -44.08 1.05
CA VAL A 190 -15.49 -44.30 2.27
C VAL A 190 -14.61 -44.82 3.41
N SER A 191 -13.70 -45.76 3.13
CA SER A 191 -12.78 -46.28 4.15
C SER A 191 -11.85 -45.21 4.70
N ARG A 192 -11.28 -44.34 3.84
CA ARG A 192 -10.38 -43.26 4.27
C ARG A 192 -11.13 -42.17 5.04
N VAL A 193 -12.33 -41.79 4.58
CA VAL A 193 -13.19 -40.84 5.27
C VAL A 193 -13.54 -41.33 6.67
N ARG A 194 -13.88 -42.62 6.82
CA ARG A 194 -14.17 -43.21 8.13
C ARG A 194 -12.97 -43.13 9.07
N MET A 195 -11.76 -43.41 8.59
CA MET A 195 -10.55 -43.26 9.40
C MET A 195 -10.33 -41.82 9.88
N LEU A 196 -10.58 -40.82 9.03
CA LEU A 196 -10.48 -39.41 9.40
C LEU A 196 -11.50 -39.03 10.47
N VAL A 197 -12.76 -39.48 10.32
CA VAL A 197 -13.82 -39.25 11.30
C VAL A 197 -13.47 -39.88 12.64
N ASP A 198 -13.09 -41.16 12.66
CA ASP A 198 -12.76 -41.89 13.89
C ASP A 198 -11.60 -41.19 14.64
N ALA A 199 -10.56 -40.77 13.93
CA ALA A 199 -9.42 -40.05 14.52
C ALA A 199 -9.81 -38.65 15.05
N ALA A 200 -10.71 -37.95 14.37
CA ALA A 200 -11.16 -36.61 14.74
C ALA A 200 -12.15 -36.62 15.91
N LEU A 201 -12.91 -37.71 16.07
CA LEU A 201 -13.85 -37.88 17.18
C LEU A 201 -13.17 -38.31 18.48
N GLU A 202 -11.97 -38.89 18.45
CA GLU A 202 -11.32 -39.35 19.69
C GLU A 202 -11.21 -38.26 20.79
N PRO A 203 -10.81 -37.01 20.50
CA PRO A 203 -10.78 -35.92 21.49
C PRO A 203 -12.16 -35.46 21.98
N LEU A 204 -13.24 -35.75 21.25
CA LEU A 204 -14.61 -35.43 21.70
C LEU A 204 -14.93 -36.16 22.99
N PHE A 205 -14.42 -37.39 23.13
CA PHE A 205 -14.78 -38.30 24.22
C PHE A 205 -14.19 -37.91 25.58
N ASP A 206 -13.26 -36.94 25.60
CA ASP A 206 -12.81 -36.29 26.84
C ASP A 206 -13.88 -35.37 27.46
N PHE A 207 -14.87 -34.94 26.66
CA PHE A 207 -15.91 -33.99 27.06
C PHE A 207 -17.32 -34.55 27.00
N VAL A 208 -17.58 -35.45 26.06
CA VAL A 208 -18.89 -36.06 25.83
C VAL A 208 -18.75 -37.57 25.98
N SER A 209 -19.56 -38.19 26.84
CA SER A 209 -19.44 -39.64 27.03
C SER A 209 -19.76 -40.41 25.75
N ARG A 210 -19.03 -41.51 25.51
CA ARG A 210 -19.24 -42.40 24.35
C ARG A 210 -20.69 -42.89 24.27
N GLN A 211 -21.31 -43.22 25.41
CA GLN A 211 -22.71 -43.60 25.48
C GLN A 211 -23.66 -42.50 24.95
N LYS A 212 -23.46 -41.23 25.34
CA LYS A 212 -24.26 -40.11 24.83
C LYS A 212 -24.09 -39.97 23.32
N TRP A 213 -22.85 -40.05 22.83
CA TRP A 213 -22.54 -40.01 21.41
C TRP A 213 -23.20 -41.15 20.62
N GLU A 214 -23.13 -42.39 21.10
CA GLU A 214 -23.73 -43.55 20.43
C GLU A 214 -25.26 -43.43 20.33
N THR A 215 -25.91 -42.86 21.35
CA THR A 215 -27.36 -42.61 21.34
C THR A 215 -27.79 -41.37 20.55
N ARG A 216 -26.87 -40.62 19.94
CA ARG A 216 -27.19 -39.35 19.24
C ARG A 216 -28.27 -39.49 18.16
N ARG A 217 -28.32 -40.64 17.48
CA ARG A 217 -29.26 -40.88 16.37
C ARG A 217 -30.66 -41.28 16.85
N SER A 218 -30.86 -41.60 18.13
CA SER A 218 -32.15 -42.03 18.68
C SER A 218 -32.94 -40.92 19.37
N ARG A 219 -32.40 -39.69 19.44
CA ARG A 219 -32.99 -38.56 20.14
C ARG A 219 -32.81 -37.25 19.37
N PRO A 220 -33.65 -36.22 19.63
CA PRO A 220 -33.45 -34.90 19.06
C PRO A 220 -32.08 -34.31 19.41
N HIS A 221 -31.41 -33.70 18.43
CA HIS A 221 -30.08 -33.11 18.63
C HIS A 221 -30.08 -31.97 19.67
N SER A 222 -31.19 -31.22 19.77
CA SER A 222 -31.39 -30.17 20.78
C SER A 222 -31.27 -30.68 22.21
N ASP A 223 -31.80 -31.89 22.46
CA ASP A 223 -31.82 -32.48 23.80
C ASP A 223 -30.40 -32.89 24.19
N LEU A 224 -29.65 -33.44 23.23
CA LEU A 224 -28.24 -33.79 23.41
C LEU A 224 -27.39 -32.56 23.73
N LEU A 225 -27.61 -31.44 23.03
CA LEU A 225 -26.90 -30.18 23.30
C LEU A 225 -27.22 -29.63 24.69
N ALA A 226 -28.49 -29.66 25.10
CA ALA A 226 -28.91 -29.21 26.43
C ALA A 226 -28.29 -30.07 27.54
N GLU A 227 -28.26 -31.39 27.35
CA GLU A 227 -27.63 -32.31 28.30
C GLU A 227 -26.11 -32.08 28.41
N VAL A 228 -25.42 -31.78 27.31
CA VAL A 228 -23.97 -31.50 27.33
C VAL A 228 -23.67 -30.13 27.95
N ALA A 229 -24.48 -29.12 27.67
CA ALA A 229 -24.34 -27.79 28.25
C ALA A 229 -24.68 -27.71 29.75
N GLY A 230 -25.61 -28.55 30.21
CA GLY A 230 -26.03 -28.62 31.62
C GLY A 230 -25.26 -29.64 32.47
N SER A 231 -24.42 -30.49 31.86
CA SER A 231 -23.47 -31.35 32.57
C SER A 231 -22.28 -30.54 33.02
#